data_AF-A0A5R8WJB1-F1
#
_entry.id   AF-A0A5R8WJB1-F1
#
_cell.length_a   1.000
_cell.length_b   1.000
_cell.length_c   1.000
_cell.angle_alpha   90.00
_cell.angle_beta   90.00
_cell.angle_gamma   90.00
#
_symmetry.space_group_name_H-M   'P 1'
#
loop_
_entity.id
_entity.type
_entity.pdbx_description
1 polymer ?
#
loop_
_entity_poly.entity_id
_entity_poly.type
_entity_poly.pdbx_seq_one_letter_code
_entity_poly.pdbx_strand_id
1 'polypeptide(L)'
;MKTQPDALPIEQFIHELSEIRANALNDIRAGKFGLPVFLQNENSTEAQRRPEIIFLLQLGVYPEYRETHFLSRQIQRLDDVDFIYRIGEQIFDEAKHTKVLVDQLRVWGAEPFVFWEQPIIEWSGAFDYMDRQVHPAEYFVGSNFIGEGLFLGSIMAPMSKYDPETFQVYVEHIMPDEPRHINIGKDIIAKYCTTYELQERVRRVATIVAKQYCLGFEAAMNYANCAKNGNDPSDFRDQTQKQRASHFVI
;
A
#
# COMPACT_ATOMS: atom_id res chain seq x y z
N MET A 1 4.92 41.13 -8.11
CA MET A 1 4.26 40.04 -7.36
C MET A 1 3.56 39.15 -8.38
N LYS A 2 3.91 37.86 -8.47
CA LYS A 2 3.06 36.92 -9.21
C LYS A 2 1.82 36.67 -8.35
N THR A 3 0.63 36.83 -8.91
CA THR A 3 -0.63 36.46 -8.25
C THR A 3 -0.60 34.97 -7.97
N GLN A 4 -0.92 34.59 -6.75
CA GLN A 4 -1.00 33.19 -6.37
C GLN A 4 -2.21 32.57 -7.07
N PRO A 5 -2.11 31.34 -7.61
CA PRO A 5 -3.24 30.70 -8.26
C PRO A 5 -4.38 30.46 -7.26
N ASP A 6 -5.62 30.48 -7.75
CA ASP A 6 -6.79 30.12 -6.95
C ASP A 6 -6.83 28.61 -6.70
N ALA A 7 -7.44 28.20 -5.58
CA ALA A 7 -7.70 26.81 -5.29
C ALA A 7 -8.70 26.23 -6.30
N LEU A 8 -8.49 24.99 -6.74
CA LEU A 8 -9.47 24.30 -7.56
C LEU A 8 -10.75 24.03 -6.75
N PRO A 9 -11.93 24.05 -7.38
CA PRO A 9 -13.12 23.44 -6.81
C PRO A 9 -12.82 22.01 -6.34
N ILE A 10 -13.29 21.66 -5.16
CA ILE A 10 -12.86 20.43 -4.48
C ILE A 10 -13.11 19.15 -5.30
N GLU A 11 -14.20 19.11 -6.05
CA GLU A 11 -14.51 17.99 -6.96
C GLU A 11 -13.48 17.84 -8.08
N GLN A 12 -13.02 18.97 -8.64
CA GLN A 12 -11.98 18.98 -9.67
C GLN A 12 -10.63 18.54 -9.08
N PHE A 13 -10.33 18.95 -7.85
CA PHE A 13 -9.11 18.53 -7.18
C PHE A 13 -9.11 17.02 -6.87
N ILE A 14 -10.22 16.47 -6.37
CA ILE A 14 -10.36 15.02 -6.14
C ILE A 14 -10.27 14.24 -7.47
N HIS A 15 -10.81 14.79 -8.56
CA HIS A 15 -10.67 14.20 -9.89
C HIS A 15 -9.21 14.15 -10.33
N GLU A 16 -8.47 15.25 -10.19
CA GLU A 16 -7.03 15.31 -10.50
C GLU A 16 -6.22 14.27 -9.71
N LEU A 17 -6.48 14.14 -8.40
CA LEU A 17 -5.84 13.11 -7.57
C LEU A 17 -6.20 11.69 -8.02
N SER A 18 -7.44 11.49 -8.50
CA SER A 18 -7.88 10.22 -9.05
C SER A 18 -7.15 9.87 -10.34
N GLU A 19 -6.81 10.85 -11.18
CA GLU A 19 -6.02 10.65 -12.40
C GLU A 19 -4.59 10.22 -12.08
N ILE A 20 -3.95 10.81 -11.05
CA ILE A 20 -2.62 10.37 -10.58
C ILE A 20 -2.65 8.87 -10.25
N ARG A 21 -3.64 8.44 -9.46
CA ARG A 21 -3.84 7.04 -9.09
C ARG A 21 -4.13 6.15 -10.31
N ALA A 22 -5.04 6.59 -11.18
CA ALA A 22 -5.44 5.83 -12.35
C ALA A 22 -4.27 5.61 -13.32
N ASN A 23 -3.42 6.62 -13.52
CA ASN A 23 -2.23 6.53 -14.37
C ASN A 23 -1.23 5.51 -13.82
N ALA A 24 -0.92 5.56 -12.52
CA ALA A 24 -0.06 4.57 -11.87
C ALA A 24 -0.64 3.15 -11.99
N LEU A 25 -1.94 2.99 -11.76
CA LEU A 25 -2.62 1.70 -11.88
C LEU A 25 -2.61 1.15 -13.31
N ASN A 26 -2.81 2.02 -14.31
CA ASN A 26 -2.74 1.65 -15.72
C ASN A 26 -1.33 1.18 -16.10
N ASP A 27 -0.30 1.85 -15.60
CA ASP A 27 1.10 1.48 -15.82
C ASP A 27 1.44 0.11 -15.21
N ILE A 28 0.95 -0.16 -14.00
CA ILE A 28 1.08 -1.48 -13.35
C ILE A 28 0.36 -2.55 -14.18
N ARG A 29 -0.89 -2.31 -14.58
CA ARG A 29 -1.68 -3.26 -15.38
C ARG A 29 -1.10 -3.52 -16.77
N ALA A 30 -0.39 -2.53 -17.32
CA ALA A 30 0.35 -2.68 -18.56
C ALA A 30 1.67 -3.46 -18.38
N GLY A 31 2.02 -3.87 -17.17
CA GLY A 31 3.21 -4.67 -16.85
C GLY A 31 4.51 -3.87 -16.81
N LYS A 32 4.46 -2.52 -16.75
CA LYS A 32 5.67 -1.68 -16.71
C LYS A 32 6.55 -1.94 -15.48
N PHE A 33 5.96 -2.47 -14.41
CA PHE A 33 6.59 -2.77 -13.12
C PHE A 33 6.57 -4.28 -12.82
N GLY A 34 6.49 -5.10 -13.86
CA GLY A 34 6.24 -6.54 -13.73
C GLY A 34 4.75 -6.87 -13.63
N LEU A 35 4.45 -8.17 -13.70
CA LEU A 35 3.10 -8.70 -13.59
C LEU A 35 2.98 -9.56 -12.33
N PRO A 36 1.80 -9.60 -11.67
CA PRO A 36 1.59 -10.49 -10.53
C PRO A 36 1.89 -11.95 -10.88
N VAL A 37 2.76 -12.56 -10.07
CA VAL A 37 3.26 -13.92 -10.25
C VAL A 37 2.15 -14.97 -10.28
N PHE A 38 1.03 -14.69 -9.60
CA PHE A 38 -0.16 -15.54 -9.56
C PHE A 38 -1.05 -15.44 -10.80
N LEU A 39 -0.78 -14.51 -11.74
CA LEU A 39 -1.44 -14.50 -13.06
C LEU A 39 -0.80 -15.48 -14.03
N GLN A 40 0.37 -16.02 -13.69
CA GLN A 40 1.12 -16.93 -14.54
C GLN A 40 0.68 -18.36 -14.21
N ASN A 41 -0.40 -18.81 -14.85
CA ASN A 41 -1.02 -20.13 -14.69
C ASN A 41 0.01 -21.27 -14.61
N GLU A 42 0.28 -21.77 -13.41
CA GLU A 42 1.00 -23.03 -13.19
C GLU A 42 0.17 -23.92 -12.26
N ASN A 43 -0.48 -24.90 -12.90
CA ASN A 43 -1.24 -25.96 -12.24
C ASN A 43 -0.29 -26.97 -11.59
N SER A 44 0.20 -26.72 -10.37
CA SER A 44 0.46 -27.79 -9.39
C SER A 44 1.00 -27.26 -8.07
N THR A 45 0.75 -28.03 -7.01
CA THR A 45 0.93 -27.81 -5.56
C THR A 45 -0.29 -27.19 -4.91
N GLU A 46 -0.69 -27.73 -3.75
CA GLU A 46 -1.77 -27.17 -2.93
C GLU A 46 -1.57 -25.66 -2.86
N ALA A 47 -2.56 -24.89 -3.34
CA ALA A 47 -2.42 -23.48 -3.67
C ALA A 47 -1.81 -22.63 -2.53
N GLN A 48 -1.99 -23.13 -1.30
CA GLN A 48 -1.58 -22.64 0.01
C GLN A 48 -0.07 -22.76 0.35
N ARG A 49 0.79 -23.34 -0.49
CA ARG A 49 2.23 -23.54 -0.15
C ARG A 49 3.22 -23.11 -1.21
N ARG A 50 2.77 -22.35 -2.21
CA ARG A 50 3.67 -21.77 -3.20
C ARG A 50 4.56 -20.70 -2.54
N PRO A 51 5.89 -20.78 -2.66
CA PRO A 51 6.81 -19.86 -1.99
C PRO A 51 6.54 -18.38 -2.30
N GLU A 52 6.15 -18.06 -3.53
CA GLU A 52 5.85 -16.69 -3.95
C GLU A 52 4.56 -16.14 -3.32
N ILE A 53 3.60 -17.00 -2.99
CA ILE A 53 2.37 -16.63 -2.29
C ILE A 53 2.66 -16.39 -0.81
N ILE A 54 3.40 -17.29 -0.19
CA ILE A 54 3.86 -17.13 1.20
C ILE A 54 4.61 -15.80 1.33
N PHE A 55 5.52 -15.51 0.40
CA PHE A 55 6.23 -14.23 0.35
C PHE A 55 5.28 -13.04 0.28
N LEU A 56 4.30 -13.05 -0.63
CA LEU A 56 3.34 -11.95 -0.78
C LEU A 56 2.51 -11.72 0.49
N LEU A 57 2.10 -12.80 1.18
CA LEU A 57 1.41 -12.69 2.46
C LEU A 57 2.32 -12.11 3.56
N GLN A 58 3.56 -12.58 3.67
CA GLN A 58 4.55 -12.03 4.61
C GLN A 58 4.83 -10.54 4.34
N LEU A 59 4.90 -10.17 3.06
CA LEU A 59 5.05 -8.77 2.64
C LEU A 59 3.82 -7.94 3.01
N GLY A 60 2.63 -8.54 2.92
CA GLY A 60 1.34 -7.97 3.32
C GLY A 60 1.18 -7.76 4.82
N VAL A 61 1.88 -8.49 5.69
CA VAL A 61 1.85 -8.24 7.14
C VAL A 61 2.39 -6.85 7.48
N TYR A 62 3.39 -6.38 6.74
CA TYR A 62 4.03 -5.10 7.00
C TYR A 62 3.08 -3.88 6.90
N PRO A 63 2.36 -3.63 5.79
CA PRO A 63 1.50 -2.46 5.66
C PRO A 63 0.37 -2.45 6.70
N GLU A 64 -0.34 -3.56 6.86
CA GLU A 64 -1.47 -3.71 7.79
C GLU A 64 -1.04 -3.39 9.24
N TYR A 65 0.11 -3.94 9.65
CA TYR A 65 0.58 -3.70 11.01
C TYR A 65 1.13 -2.28 11.19
N ARG A 66 1.77 -1.72 10.15
CA ARG A 66 2.32 -0.37 10.21
C ARG A 66 1.24 0.71 10.25
N GLU A 67 0.20 0.58 9.44
CA GLU A 67 -0.90 1.54 9.38
C GLU A 67 -1.66 1.62 10.72
N THR A 68 -1.81 0.50 11.43
CA THR A 68 -2.36 0.49 12.81
C THR A 68 -1.66 1.52 13.71
N HIS A 69 -0.32 1.56 13.66
CA HIS A 69 0.48 2.51 14.44
C HIS A 69 0.42 3.94 13.91
N PHE A 70 0.35 4.10 12.60
CA PHE A 70 0.36 5.41 11.96
C PHE A 70 -0.97 6.13 12.15
N LEU A 71 -2.09 5.47 11.87
CA LEU A 71 -3.44 5.98 12.09
C LEU A 71 -3.66 6.39 13.54
N SER A 72 -3.14 5.60 14.50
CA SER A 72 -3.18 5.92 15.93
C SER A 72 -2.47 7.23 16.28
N ARG A 73 -1.45 7.65 15.51
CA ARG A 73 -0.80 8.96 15.68
C ARG A 73 -1.58 10.07 14.97
N GLN A 74 -2.18 9.77 13.83
CA GLN A 74 -2.92 10.76 13.04
C GLN A 74 -4.26 11.13 13.66
N ILE A 75 -4.91 10.22 14.38
CA ILE A 75 -6.22 10.47 15.01
C ILE A 75 -6.18 11.67 15.97
N GLN A 76 -5.04 11.92 16.63
CA GLN A 76 -4.84 13.05 17.54
C GLN A 76 -4.79 14.41 16.84
N ARG A 77 -4.67 14.43 15.51
CA ARG A 77 -4.58 15.63 14.68
C ARG A 77 -5.91 16.00 14.01
N LEU A 78 -6.97 15.23 14.28
CA LEU A 78 -8.30 15.47 13.73
C LEU A 78 -9.15 16.24 14.74
N ASP A 79 -9.94 17.19 14.24
CA ASP A 79 -10.88 18.00 15.02
C ASP A 79 -12.34 17.58 14.84
N ASP A 80 -12.58 16.57 14.00
CA ASP A 80 -13.91 16.09 13.63
C ASP A 80 -14.19 14.71 14.24
N VAL A 81 -15.22 14.63 15.06
CA VAL A 81 -15.59 13.39 15.78
C VAL A 81 -15.98 12.26 14.83
N ASP A 82 -16.58 12.56 13.68
CA ASP A 82 -16.97 11.55 12.71
C ASP A 82 -15.73 10.94 12.04
N PHE A 83 -14.69 11.74 11.80
CA PHE A 83 -13.41 11.23 11.34
C PHE A 83 -12.67 10.44 12.41
N ILE A 84 -12.68 10.91 13.67
CA ILE A 84 -12.10 10.15 14.79
C ILE A 84 -12.75 8.77 14.89
N TYR A 85 -14.08 8.68 14.81
CA TYR A 85 -14.81 7.41 14.83
C TYR A 85 -14.39 6.49 13.68
N ARG A 86 -14.43 6.99 12.43
CA ARG A 86 -14.10 6.19 11.24
C ARG A 86 -12.65 5.72 11.21
N ILE A 87 -11.72 6.55 11.67
CA ILE A 87 -10.30 6.16 11.82
C ILE A 87 -10.13 5.13 12.94
N GLY A 88 -10.89 5.24 14.03
CA GLY A 88 -10.94 4.20 15.06
C GLY A 88 -11.39 2.85 14.51
N GLU A 89 -12.39 2.83 13.63
CA GLU A 89 -12.79 1.61 12.93
C GLU A 89 -11.69 1.09 12.00
N GLN A 90 -11.04 1.96 11.22
CA GLN A 90 -9.93 1.53 10.35
C GLN A 90 -8.78 0.94 11.18
N ILE A 91 -8.37 1.55 12.30
CA ILE A 91 -7.34 0.99 13.19
C ILE A 91 -7.70 -0.43 13.64
N PHE A 92 -8.98 -0.67 13.95
CA PHE A 92 -9.45 -2.01 14.27
C PHE A 92 -9.34 -2.97 13.08
N ASP A 93 -9.70 -2.51 11.87
CA ASP A 93 -9.59 -3.31 10.65
C ASP A 93 -8.15 -3.67 10.33
N GLU A 94 -7.21 -2.72 10.33
CA GLU A 94 -5.79 -2.98 10.07
C GLU A 94 -5.19 -4.00 11.06
N ALA A 95 -5.57 -3.90 12.34
CA ALA A 95 -5.15 -4.86 13.37
C ALA A 95 -5.76 -6.25 13.14
N LYS A 96 -7.02 -6.30 12.71
CA LYS A 96 -7.72 -7.53 12.32
C LYS A 96 -7.07 -8.15 11.08
N HIS A 97 -6.79 -7.37 10.03
CA HIS A 97 -6.12 -7.83 8.81
C HIS A 97 -4.75 -8.42 9.12
N THR A 98 -3.94 -7.71 9.93
CA THR A 98 -2.66 -8.23 10.41
C THR A 98 -2.81 -9.59 11.08
N LYS A 99 -3.74 -9.70 12.05
CA LYS A 99 -3.98 -10.95 12.77
C LYS A 99 -4.36 -12.08 11.83
N VAL A 100 -5.24 -11.79 10.88
CA VAL A 100 -5.73 -12.75 9.89
C VAL A 100 -4.59 -13.27 9.01
N LEU A 101 -3.71 -12.39 8.50
CA LEU A 101 -2.54 -12.80 7.72
C LEU A 101 -1.52 -13.60 8.56
N VAL A 102 -1.27 -13.16 9.80
CA VAL A 102 -0.37 -13.84 10.74
C VAL A 102 -0.85 -15.26 11.05
N ASP A 103 -2.14 -15.43 11.33
CA ASP A 103 -2.73 -16.73 11.63
C ASP A 103 -2.68 -17.64 10.39
N GLN A 104 -2.94 -17.09 9.18
CA GLN A 104 -2.85 -17.84 7.94
C GLN A 104 -1.43 -18.34 7.65
N LEU A 105 -0.42 -17.48 7.80
CA LEU A 105 0.98 -17.82 7.62
C LEU A 105 1.43 -18.92 8.60
N ARG A 106 0.98 -18.84 9.87
CA ARG A 106 1.26 -19.87 10.88
C ARG A 106 0.61 -21.21 10.56
N VAL A 107 -0.63 -21.21 10.07
CA VAL A 107 -1.31 -22.45 9.59
C VAL A 107 -0.50 -23.10 8.47
N TRP A 108 0.14 -22.30 7.62
CA TRP A 108 1.02 -22.77 6.55
C TRP A 108 2.45 -23.09 7.00
N GLY A 109 2.78 -22.91 8.28
CA GLY A 109 4.10 -23.16 8.83
C GLY A 109 5.16 -22.13 8.45
N ALA A 110 4.75 -20.94 8.02
CA ALA A 110 5.64 -19.82 7.67
C ALA A 110 5.78 -18.83 8.84
N GLU A 111 6.95 -18.18 8.94
CA GLU A 111 7.20 -17.11 9.90
C GLU A 111 6.56 -15.80 9.41
N PRO A 112 5.59 -15.21 10.12
CA PRO A 112 4.85 -14.06 9.61
C PRO A 112 5.64 -12.73 9.59
N PHE A 113 6.59 -12.51 10.50
CA PHE A 113 7.18 -11.17 10.70
C PHE A 113 8.52 -10.94 9.97
N VAL A 114 8.90 -11.80 9.03
CA VAL A 114 10.20 -11.73 8.31
C VAL A 114 10.46 -10.34 7.70
N PHE A 115 9.50 -9.81 6.94
CA PHE A 115 9.63 -8.50 6.28
C PHE A 115 9.07 -7.33 7.11
N TRP A 116 8.47 -7.62 8.26
CA TRP A 116 8.15 -6.59 9.24
C TRP A 116 9.41 -6.09 9.94
N GLU A 117 10.22 -7.03 10.47
CA GLU A 117 11.44 -6.70 11.21
C GLU A 117 12.53 -6.14 10.28
N GLN A 118 12.56 -6.62 9.03
CA GLN A 118 13.55 -6.23 8.05
C GLN A 118 12.88 -5.90 6.71
N PRO A 119 12.29 -4.70 6.58
CA PRO A 119 11.51 -4.33 5.42
C PRO A 119 12.35 -4.20 4.15
N ILE A 120 11.70 -4.49 3.01
CA ILE A 120 12.21 -4.12 1.69
C ILE A 120 12.08 -2.60 1.54
N ILE A 121 13.18 -1.91 1.25
CA ILE A 121 13.25 -0.43 1.28
C ILE A 121 12.27 0.19 0.27
N GLU A 122 12.14 -0.40 -0.90
CA GLU A 122 11.21 0.03 -1.95
C GLU A 122 9.76 -0.14 -1.50
N TRP A 123 9.47 -1.17 -0.71
CA TRP A 123 8.14 -1.43 -0.16
C TRP A 123 7.82 -0.46 0.98
N SER A 124 8.77 -0.24 1.90
CA SER A 124 8.58 0.66 3.04
C SER A 124 8.58 2.14 2.66
N GLY A 125 9.17 2.51 1.52
CA GLY A 125 9.44 3.89 1.14
C GLY A 125 8.22 4.81 1.11
N ALA A 126 7.06 4.30 0.65
CA ALA A 126 5.80 5.05 0.70
C ALA A 126 5.37 5.32 2.15
N PHE A 127 5.38 4.28 3.00
CA PHE A 127 5.02 4.37 4.43
C PHE A 127 5.93 5.32 5.20
N ASP A 128 7.26 5.20 5.00
CA ASP A 128 8.25 6.08 5.61
C ASP A 128 8.07 7.54 5.20
N TYR A 129 7.61 7.79 3.97
CA TYR A 129 7.28 9.13 3.50
C TYR A 129 5.97 9.64 4.10
N MET A 130 4.92 8.82 4.13
CA MET A 130 3.60 9.18 4.66
C MET A 130 3.65 9.51 6.15
N ASP A 131 4.41 8.76 6.95
CA ASP A 131 4.53 8.99 8.40
C ASP A 131 5.12 10.37 8.77
N ARG A 132 5.86 10.99 7.84
CA ARG A 132 6.44 12.32 8.02
C ARG A 132 5.43 13.44 7.76
N GLN A 133 4.26 13.14 7.22
CA GLN A 133 3.26 14.14 6.90
C GLN A 133 2.56 14.60 8.19
N VAL A 134 2.54 15.92 8.39
CA VAL A 134 2.01 16.53 9.61
C VAL A 134 0.54 16.90 9.44
N HIS A 135 0.15 17.38 8.26
CA HIS A 135 -1.23 17.77 8.02
C HIS A 135 -2.09 16.53 7.70
N PRO A 136 -3.29 16.35 8.31
CA PRO A 136 -4.13 15.18 8.04
C PRO A 136 -4.37 14.93 6.55
N ALA A 137 -4.75 15.97 5.78
CA ALA A 137 -4.95 15.84 4.34
C ALA A 137 -3.72 15.31 3.56
N GLU A 138 -2.50 15.65 3.97
CA GLU A 138 -1.28 15.12 3.35
C GLU A 138 -1.08 13.64 3.68
N TYR A 139 -1.34 13.22 4.92
CA TYR A 139 -1.27 11.81 5.28
C TYR A 139 -2.36 10.99 4.56
N PHE A 140 -3.61 11.43 4.66
CA PHE A 140 -4.79 10.69 4.20
C PHE A 140 -4.95 10.67 2.68
N VAL A 141 -4.34 11.62 1.94
CA VAL A 141 -4.19 11.45 0.49
C VAL A 141 -3.22 10.33 0.17
N GLY A 142 -2.12 10.21 0.94
CA GLY A 142 -1.10 9.19 0.74
C GLY A 142 -1.63 7.80 1.07
N SER A 143 -2.01 7.58 2.32
CA SER A 143 -2.39 6.26 2.84
C SER A 143 -3.73 5.80 2.23
N ASN A 144 -4.83 6.46 2.59
CA ASN A 144 -6.16 6.04 2.21
C ASN A 144 -6.49 6.25 0.71
N PHE A 145 -6.26 7.44 0.16
CA PHE A 145 -6.80 7.75 -1.16
C PHE A 145 -5.95 7.14 -2.30
N ILE A 146 -4.64 7.32 -2.24
CA ILE A 146 -3.70 6.80 -3.23
C ILE A 146 -3.28 5.37 -2.88
N GLY A 147 -2.77 5.13 -1.66
CA GLY A 147 -2.24 3.85 -1.21
C GLY A 147 -3.26 2.72 -1.32
N GLU A 148 -4.36 2.77 -0.55
CA GLU A 148 -5.39 1.71 -0.59
C GLU A 148 -6.02 1.57 -1.98
N GLY A 149 -6.24 2.69 -2.66
CA GLY A 149 -6.78 2.65 -4.01
C GLY A 149 -5.86 1.94 -5.02
N LEU A 150 -4.54 2.09 -4.88
CA LEU A 150 -3.57 1.33 -5.67
C LEU A 150 -3.48 -0.12 -5.20
N PHE A 151 -3.45 -0.39 -3.90
CA PHE A 151 -3.39 -1.74 -3.34
C PHE A 151 -4.58 -2.60 -3.77
N LEU A 152 -5.79 -2.09 -3.56
CA LEU A 152 -7.03 -2.70 -4.00
C LEU A 152 -7.03 -2.95 -5.52
N GLY A 153 -6.64 -1.94 -6.30
CA GLY A 153 -6.72 -1.99 -7.76
C GLY A 153 -5.67 -2.86 -8.45
N SER A 154 -4.48 -2.97 -7.87
CA SER A 154 -3.29 -3.59 -8.49
C SER A 154 -2.93 -4.97 -7.93
N ILE A 155 -3.30 -5.26 -6.68
CA ILE A 155 -2.98 -6.53 -6.02
C ILE A 155 -4.27 -7.29 -5.68
N MET A 156 -5.12 -6.72 -4.83
CA MET A 156 -6.25 -7.46 -4.28
C MET A 156 -7.33 -7.81 -5.31
N ALA A 157 -7.72 -6.87 -6.17
CA ALA A 157 -8.69 -7.15 -7.23
C ALA A 157 -8.19 -8.24 -8.20
N PRO A 158 -6.91 -8.24 -8.64
CA PRO A 158 -6.32 -9.40 -9.31
C PRO A 158 -6.34 -10.69 -8.50
N MET A 159 -5.99 -10.68 -7.21
CA MET A 159 -6.04 -11.88 -6.35
C MET A 159 -7.45 -12.49 -6.35
N SER A 160 -8.49 -11.69 -6.09
CA SER A 160 -9.88 -12.14 -6.12
C SER A 160 -10.32 -12.66 -7.49
N LYS A 161 -9.88 -12.00 -8.57
CA LYS A 161 -10.32 -12.35 -9.91
C LYS A 161 -9.68 -13.63 -10.45
N TYR A 162 -8.40 -13.83 -10.17
CA TYR A 162 -7.60 -14.84 -10.86
C TYR A 162 -7.20 -16.01 -9.98
N ASP A 163 -7.12 -15.80 -8.65
CA ASP A 163 -6.70 -16.85 -7.72
C ASP A 163 -7.40 -16.72 -6.34
N PRO A 164 -8.75 -16.68 -6.32
CA PRO A 164 -9.51 -16.39 -5.09
C PRO A 164 -9.36 -17.46 -4.02
N GLU A 165 -9.08 -18.71 -4.38
CA GLU A 165 -8.90 -19.79 -3.40
C GLU A 165 -7.57 -19.64 -2.65
N THR A 166 -6.48 -19.30 -3.36
CA THR A 166 -5.19 -19.04 -2.72
C THR A 166 -5.26 -17.83 -1.78
N PHE A 167 -5.98 -16.79 -2.20
CA PHE A 167 -6.11 -15.53 -1.47
C PHE A 167 -7.44 -15.40 -0.73
N GLN A 168 -8.09 -16.51 -0.39
CA GLN A 168 -9.41 -16.51 0.25
C GLN A 168 -9.42 -15.62 1.50
N VAL A 169 -8.34 -15.66 2.28
CA VAL A 169 -8.14 -14.83 3.46
C VAL A 169 -8.26 -13.33 3.16
N TYR A 170 -7.69 -12.83 2.05
CA TYR A 170 -7.82 -11.44 1.62
C TYR A 170 -9.24 -11.16 1.14
N VAL A 171 -9.79 -12.06 0.32
CA VAL A 171 -11.10 -11.88 -0.32
C VAL A 171 -12.23 -11.80 0.72
N GLU A 172 -12.18 -12.65 1.75
CA GLU A 172 -13.26 -12.79 2.72
C GLU A 172 -13.14 -11.82 3.90
N HIS A 173 -11.92 -11.45 4.30
CA HIS A 173 -11.70 -10.74 5.56
C HIS A 173 -11.09 -9.34 5.46
N ILE A 174 -10.51 -8.99 4.31
CA ILE A 174 -9.77 -7.72 4.12
C ILE A 174 -10.46 -6.86 3.07
N MET A 175 -10.66 -7.40 1.86
CA MET A 175 -11.25 -6.69 0.73
C MET A 175 -12.60 -5.98 1.00
N PRO A 176 -13.52 -6.54 1.82
CA PRO A 176 -14.78 -5.87 2.13
C PRO A 176 -14.62 -4.52 2.83
N ASP A 177 -13.51 -4.29 3.53
CA ASP A 177 -13.27 -3.07 4.32
C ASP A 177 -12.63 -1.94 3.50
N GLU A 178 -11.83 -2.27 2.50
CA GLU A 178 -11.05 -1.31 1.70
C GLU A 178 -11.84 -0.14 1.07
N PRO A 179 -13.06 -0.35 0.53
CA PRO A 179 -13.82 0.78 -0.03
C PRO A 179 -14.14 1.85 1.02
N ARG A 180 -14.33 1.46 2.29
CA ARG A 180 -14.57 2.40 3.39
C ARG A 180 -13.30 3.19 3.71
N HIS A 181 -12.14 2.53 3.74
CA HIS A 181 -10.86 3.18 3.99
C HIS A 181 -10.54 4.22 2.92
N ILE A 182 -10.71 3.89 1.63
CA ILE A 182 -10.52 4.85 0.53
C ILE A 182 -11.43 6.08 0.67
N ASN A 183 -12.69 5.86 1.07
CA ASN A 183 -13.66 6.95 1.24
C ASN A 183 -13.29 7.88 2.40
N ILE A 184 -12.63 7.40 3.46
CA ILE A 184 -12.11 8.27 4.53
C ILE A 184 -11.13 9.28 3.96
N GLY A 185 -10.18 8.83 3.13
CA GLY A 185 -9.21 9.71 2.47
C GLY A 185 -9.89 10.78 1.62
N LYS A 186 -10.87 10.37 0.80
CA LYS A 186 -11.65 11.29 -0.04
C LYS A 186 -12.35 12.39 0.78
N ASP A 187 -13.01 12.01 1.88
CA ASP A 187 -13.78 12.95 2.69
C ASP A 187 -12.88 13.91 3.48
N ILE A 188 -11.74 13.42 3.97
CA ILE A 188 -10.72 14.26 4.64
C ILE A 188 -10.13 15.26 3.64
N ILE A 189 -9.78 14.83 2.43
CA ILE A 189 -9.34 15.73 1.35
C ILE A 189 -10.42 16.79 1.10
N ALA A 190 -11.68 16.38 1.01
CA ALA A 190 -12.80 17.27 0.76
C ALA A 190 -12.96 18.35 1.83
N LYS A 191 -12.83 17.98 3.11
CA LYS A 191 -12.93 18.91 4.24
C LYS A 191 -11.79 19.91 4.27
N TYR A 192 -10.55 19.44 4.11
CA TYR A 192 -9.38 20.25 4.43
C TYR A 192 -8.76 20.97 3.23
N CYS A 193 -8.84 20.44 2.01
CA CYS A 193 -8.11 20.99 0.84
C CYS A 193 -8.79 22.20 0.20
N THR A 194 -9.05 23.23 0.99
CA THR A 194 -9.79 24.44 0.60
C THR A 194 -8.92 25.57 0.07
N THR A 195 -7.59 25.48 0.21
CA THR A 195 -6.65 26.49 -0.28
C THR A 195 -5.70 25.91 -1.33
N TYR A 196 -5.20 26.78 -2.21
CA TYR A 196 -4.28 26.39 -3.26
C TYR A 196 -2.98 25.78 -2.70
N GLU A 197 -2.45 26.34 -1.62
CA GLU A 197 -1.21 25.87 -0.99
C GLU A 197 -1.35 24.46 -0.44
N LEU A 198 -2.49 24.16 0.19
CA LEU A 198 -2.73 22.82 0.70
C LEU A 198 -2.99 21.84 -0.44
N GLN A 199 -3.71 22.23 -1.49
CA GLN A 199 -3.87 21.41 -2.69
C GLN A 199 -2.53 21.08 -3.35
N GLU A 200 -1.61 22.06 -3.47
CA GLU A 200 -0.25 21.83 -3.99
C GLU A 200 0.54 20.82 -3.15
N ARG A 201 0.47 20.93 -1.82
CA ARG A 201 1.12 20.00 -0.90
C ARG A 201 0.56 18.58 -1.03
N VAL A 202 -0.76 18.46 -1.05
CA VAL A 202 -1.49 17.19 -1.19
C VAL A 202 -1.20 16.55 -2.55
N ARG A 203 -1.19 17.32 -3.64
CA ARG A 203 -0.79 16.85 -4.98
C ARG A 203 0.62 16.29 -5.00
N ARG A 204 1.56 16.98 -4.35
CA ARG A 204 2.94 16.52 -4.23
C ARG A 204 3.01 15.19 -3.49
N VAL A 205 2.32 15.05 -2.36
CA VAL A 205 2.28 13.80 -1.61
C VAL A 205 1.68 12.68 -2.45
N ALA A 206 0.53 12.91 -3.09
CA ALA A 206 -0.11 11.93 -3.96
C ALA A 206 0.82 11.44 -5.07
N THR A 207 1.56 12.35 -5.71
CA THR A 207 2.51 12.03 -6.78
C THR A 207 3.68 11.20 -6.27
N ILE A 208 4.25 11.57 -5.12
CA ILE A 208 5.37 10.84 -4.51
C ILE A 208 4.94 9.45 -4.06
N VAL A 209 3.80 9.34 -3.38
CA VAL A 209 3.27 8.07 -2.90
C VAL A 209 2.94 7.15 -4.08
N ALA A 210 2.27 7.64 -5.14
CA ALA A 210 2.01 6.84 -6.33
C ALA A 210 3.29 6.30 -6.98
N LYS A 211 4.34 7.14 -7.09
CA LYS A 211 5.64 6.72 -7.61
C LYS A 211 6.32 5.69 -6.71
N GLN A 212 6.34 5.91 -5.40
CA GLN A 212 6.93 4.98 -4.43
C GLN A 212 6.18 3.65 -4.43
N TYR A 213 4.85 3.68 -4.52
CA TYR A 213 4.03 2.49 -4.65
C TYR A 213 4.42 1.67 -5.88
N CYS A 214 4.59 2.28 -7.06
CA CYS A 214 5.03 1.57 -8.26
C CYS A 214 6.41 0.90 -8.08
N LEU A 215 7.35 1.58 -7.42
CA LEU A 215 8.67 1.00 -7.10
C LEU A 215 8.56 -0.17 -6.10
N GLY A 216 7.71 -0.01 -5.09
CA GLY A 216 7.41 -1.07 -4.13
C GLY A 216 6.75 -2.27 -4.79
N PHE A 217 5.80 -2.04 -5.70
CA PHE A 217 5.15 -3.07 -6.49
C PHE A 217 6.17 -3.83 -7.36
N GLU A 218 7.04 -3.11 -8.08
CA GLU A 218 8.10 -3.72 -8.88
C GLU A 218 9.02 -4.62 -8.04
N ALA A 219 9.43 -4.11 -6.87
CA ALA A 219 10.21 -4.91 -5.92
C ALA A 219 9.41 -6.14 -5.47
N ALA A 220 8.16 -5.98 -5.02
CA ALA A 220 7.32 -7.11 -4.62
C ALA A 220 7.25 -8.19 -5.72
N MET A 221 7.10 -7.80 -6.99
CA MET A 221 7.05 -8.74 -8.11
C MET A 221 8.40 -9.42 -8.35
N ASN A 222 9.51 -8.70 -8.28
CA ASN A 222 10.85 -9.27 -8.44
C ASN A 222 11.18 -10.29 -7.34
N TYR A 223 10.82 -9.98 -6.09
CA TYR A 223 11.06 -10.86 -4.95
C TYR A 223 10.12 -12.07 -4.96
N ALA A 224 8.86 -11.89 -5.36
CA ALA A 224 7.95 -13.00 -5.56
C ALA A 224 8.45 -13.94 -6.69
N ASN A 225 8.99 -13.40 -7.78
CA ASN A 225 9.64 -14.23 -8.82
C ASN A 225 10.91 -14.92 -8.30
N CYS A 226 11.68 -14.27 -7.42
CA CYS A 226 12.84 -14.87 -6.76
C CYS A 226 12.41 -16.12 -5.95
N ALA A 227 11.35 -15.98 -5.14
CA ALA A 227 10.74 -17.07 -4.37
C ALA A 227 10.22 -18.20 -5.28
N LYS A 228 9.49 -17.85 -6.35
CA LYS A 228 8.97 -18.81 -7.33
C LYS A 228 10.07 -19.69 -7.92
N ASN A 229 11.26 -19.12 -8.13
CA ASN A 229 12.44 -19.82 -8.64
C ASN A 229 13.24 -20.58 -7.57
N GLY A 230 12.71 -20.73 -6.35
CA GLY A 230 13.30 -21.51 -5.27
C GLY A 230 14.41 -20.80 -4.48
N ASN A 231 14.55 -19.49 -4.62
CA ASN A 231 15.52 -18.69 -3.86
C ASN A 231 14.84 -18.01 -2.65
N ASP A 232 15.59 -17.74 -1.59
CA ASP A 232 15.09 -16.98 -0.45
C ASP A 232 15.03 -15.47 -0.78
N PRO A 233 13.84 -14.83 -0.74
CA PRO A 233 13.73 -13.40 -0.98
C PRO A 233 14.50 -12.53 0.03
N SER A 234 14.80 -13.05 1.22
CA SER A 234 15.61 -12.37 2.24
C SER A 234 17.07 -12.24 1.79
N ASP A 235 17.63 -13.29 1.17
CA ASP A 235 18.99 -13.23 0.62
C ASP A 235 19.06 -12.24 -0.54
N PHE A 236 18.04 -12.21 -1.40
CA PHE A 236 17.95 -11.27 -2.51
C PHE A 236 17.83 -9.81 -2.03
N ARG A 237 17.09 -9.57 -0.92
CA ARG A 237 17.04 -8.28 -0.25
C ARG A 237 18.42 -7.80 0.14
N ASP A 238 19.15 -8.64 0.85
CA ASP A 238 20.44 -8.27 1.44
C ASP A 238 21.48 -8.00 0.36
N GLN A 239 21.46 -8.75 -0.74
CA GLN A 239 22.30 -8.49 -1.90
C GLN A 239 21.97 -7.14 -2.55
N THR A 240 20.69 -6.88 -2.80
CA THR A 240 20.21 -5.63 -3.41
C THR A 240 20.58 -4.42 -2.55
N GLN A 241 20.38 -4.52 -1.23
CA GLN A 241 20.71 -3.46 -0.28
C GLN A 241 22.23 -3.22 -0.19
N LYS A 242 23.05 -4.28 -0.17
CA LYS A 242 24.52 -4.17 -0.19
C LYS A 242 25.02 -3.50 -1.47
N GLN A 243 24.48 -3.88 -2.63
CA GLN A 243 24.83 -3.25 -3.90
C GLN A 243 24.48 -1.77 -3.91
N ARG A 244 23.36 -1.36 -3.32
CA ARG A 244 23.03 0.06 -3.21
C ARG A 244 23.95 0.79 -2.25
N ALA A 245 24.24 0.21 -1.09
CA ALA A 245 25.17 0.80 -0.12
C ALA A 245 26.57 1.02 -0.74
N SER A 246 27.05 0.12 -1.61
CA SER A 246 28.33 0.29 -2.30
C SER A 246 28.34 1.38 -3.39
N HIS A 247 27.17 1.77 -3.92
CA HIS A 247 27.03 2.91 -4.84
C HIS A 247 26.86 4.26 -4.12
N PHE A 248 26.68 4.25 -2.79
CA PHE A 248 26.60 5.45 -1.95
C PHE A 248 27.87 5.70 -1.11
N VAL A 249 28.97 4.98 -1.38
CA VAL A 249 30.29 5.32 -0.83
C VAL A 249 30.86 6.50 -1.62
N ILE A 250 30.63 7.71 -1.11
CA ILE A 250 31.43 8.92 -1.38
C ILE A 250 32.26 9.20 -0.13
#